data_AF-A0A0T6A6B1-F1
#
_entry.id   AF-A0A0T6A6B1-F1
#
_cell.length_a   1.000
_cell.length_b   1.000
_cell.length_c   1.000
_cell.angle_alpha   90.00
_cell.angle_beta   90.00
_cell.angle_gamma   90.00
#
_symmetry.space_group_name_H-M   'P 1'
#
loop_
_entity.id
_entity.type
_entity.pdbx_description
1 polymer ?
#
loop_
_entity_poly.entity_id
_entity_poly.type
_entity_poly.pdbx_seq_one_letter_code
_entity_poly.pdbx_strand_id
1 'polypeptide(L)'
;MLIYFNDFPLPDALAAKLFRLRTSSFHLTGLPGKGETARNGDTFRRSGAREGSDERIEGILAGRGGPGEIEGGGEMDIIRRVDYFYVTVPDKPGEGVKILTTLRQAGVNLLAFSGFPQGKRAQLDCIPEDPVAFLNVAKRAKWKLSPKKSGFLVQGDDRVGACADFLGKLAAAKINVTAIEAVSAGAGRYGAIFWVKPRDVNRAGKALGI
;
A
#
# COMPACT_ATOMS: atom_id res chain seq x y z
N MET A 1 9.13 -2.23 -0.49
CA MET A 1 7.77 -2.16 -1.05
C MET A 1 7.55 -0.73 -1.50
N LEU A 2 7.40 -0.50 -2.80
CA LEU A 2 7.12 0.81 -3.39
C LEU A 2 5.70 0.73 -3.94
N ILE A 3 4.81 1.61 -3.51
CA ILE A 3 3.42 1.67 -3.99
C ILE A 3 3.27 2.94 -4.82
N TYR A 4 2.85 2.79 -6.08
CA TYR A 4 2.58 3.91 -6.99
C TYR A 4 1.07 4.07 -7.18
N PHE A 5 0.53 5.28 -7.00
CA PHE A 5 -0.86 5.65 -7.28
C PHE A 5 -0.88 6.81 -8.27
N ASN A 6 -1.63 6.69 -9.37
CA ASN A 6 -1.66 7.70 -10.44
C ASN A 6 -2.95 8.53 -10.51
N ASP A 7 -3.97 8.20 -9.70
CA ASP A 7 -5.32 8.80 -9.77
C ASP A 7 -5.45 10.18 -9.09
N PHE A 8 -4.37 10.95 -9.05
CA PHE A 8 -4.38 12.25 -8.41
C PHE A 8 -4.03 13.35 -9.42
N PRO A 9 -4.95 14.29 -9.72
CA PRO A 9 -4.62 15.43 -10.57
C PRO A 9 -3.54 16.25 -9.87
N LEU A 10 -2.31 16.17 -10.37
CA LEU A 10 -1.23 17.07 -10.00
C LEU A 10 -1.37 18.31 -10.90
N PRO A 11 -1.38 19.54 -10.35
CA PRO A 11 -1.25 20.74 -11.18
C PRO A 11 0.05 20.67 -11.99
N ASP A 12 -0.01 21.06 -13.26
CA ASP A 12 1.03 20.89 -14.30
C ASP A 12 2.44 21.38 -13.92
N ALA A 13 2.59 22.16 -12.85
CA ALA A 13 3.87 22.62 -12.34
C ALA A 13 4.62 21.62 -11.43
N LEU A 14 4.05 20.46 -11.08
CA LEU A 14 4.68 19.46 -10.19
C LEU A 14 5.10 18.15 -10.87
N ALA A 15 4.96 18.02 -12.19
CA ALA A 15 5.46 16.84 -12.92
C ALA A 15 7.01 16.74 -12.92
N ALA A 16 7.72 17.84 -12.64
CA ALA A 16 9.18 17.92 -12.71
C ALA A 16 9.91 17.92 -11.34
N LYS A 17 9.21 17.77 -10.20
CA LYS A 17 9.84 17.92 -8.87
C LYS A 17 9.60 16.76 -7.88
N LEU A 18 9.05 15.64 -8.32
CA LEU A 18 8.85 14.42 -7.52
C LEU A 18 9.78 13.26 -7.93
N PHE A 19 11.04 13.58 -8.28
CA PHE A 19 12.12 12.57 -8.40
C PHE A 19 13.18 12.69 -7.30
N ARG A 20 12.88 13.38 -6.19
CA ARG A 20 13.86 13.54 -5.10
C ARG A 20 13.20 13.54 -3.74
N LEU A 21 12.96 12.35 -3.17
CA LEU A 21 13.20 12.10 -1.76
C LEU A 21 13.36 10.60 -1.43
N ARG A 22 14.59 10.28 -1.02
CA ARG A 22 15.10 9.16 -0.20
C ARG A 22 14.71 7.72 -0.57
N THR A 23 15.64 7.13 -1.30
CA THR A 23 16.14 5.77 -1.08
C THR A 23 16.69 5.57 0.34
N SER A 24 16.15 4.58 1.04
CA SER A 24 16.83 3.78 2.07
C SER A 24 16.34 2.35 1.81
N SER A 25 17.08 1.35 1.35
CA SER A 25 18.50 1.13 1.24
C SER A 25 18.74 0.21 0.03
N PHE A 26 19.54 0.63 -0.94
CA PHE A 26 20.16 -0.27 -1.91
C PHE A 26 21.55 0.29 -2.19
N HIS A 27 22.58 -0.41 -1.69
CA HIS A 27 23.97 -0.08 -1.95
C HIS A 27 24.29 -0.29 -3.43
N LEU A 28 24.69 0.77 -4.11
CA LEU A 28 25.48 0.70 -5.34
C LEU A 28 26.96 0.80 -4.95
N THR A 29 27.81 0.08 -5.71
CA THR A 29 29.29 0.02 -5.68
C THR A 29 29.92 -1.04 -4.74
N GLY A 30 30.56 -2.06 -5.34
CA GLY A 30 31.74 -2.75 -4.80
C GLY A 30 33.00 -1.96 -5.19
N LEU A 31 34.21 -2.18 -4.66
CA LEU A 31 34.94 -3.44 -4.36
C LEU A 31 35.93 -3.24 -3.15
N PRO A 32 37.00 -4.06 -2.94
CA PRO A 32 37.10 -5.02 -1.84
C PRO A 32 38.22 -4.72 -0.81
N GLY A 33 38.22 -5.42 0.33
CA GLY A 33 39.47 -5.73 1.05
C GLY A 33 39.46 -5.66 2.58
N LYS A 34 39.57 -6.84 3.18
CA LYS A 34 40.32 -7.20 4.40
C LYS A 34 40.07 -6.41 5.69
N GLY A 35 39.30 -7.06 6.58
CA GLY A 35 39.76 -7.51 7.91
C GLY A 35 40.05 -6.44 8.96
N GLU A 36 39.20 -6.37 9.98
CA GLU A 36 39.67 -6.27 11.37
C GLU A 36 38.55 -6.61 12.37
N THR A 37 38.91 -7.45 13.34
CA THR A 37 38.12 -7.85 14.50
C THR A 37 38.31 -6.86 15.65
N ALA A 38 37.25 -6.48 16.37
CA ALA A 38 37.37 -6.05 17.76
C ALA A 38 36.09 -6.30 18.58
N ARG A 39 36.32 -6.68 19.84
CA ARG A 39 35.40 -7.17 20.87
C ARG A 39 34.88 -6.05 21.78
N ASN A 40 33.80 -6.38 22.53
CA ASN A 40 33.34 -5.84 23.83
C ASN A 40 33.08 -4.33 23.89
N GLY A 41 31.98 -3.81 24.44
CA GLY A 41 31.04 -4.31 25.44
C GLY A 41 30.79 -3.13 26.36
N ASP A 42 29.54 -2.74 26.62
CA ASP A 42 29.24 -1.90 27.77
C ASP A 42 27.77 -2.01 28.18
N THR A 43 27.61 -2.49 29.40
CA THR A 43 26.39 -2.56 30.20
C THR A 43 26.22 -1.28 31.00
N PHE A 44 25.04 -0.66 31.03
CA PHE A 44 24.68 0.21 32.16
C PHE A 44 23.20 0.17 32.56
N ARG A 45 23.00 -0.56 33.67
CA ARG A 45 22.06 -0.46 34.80
C ARG A 45 20.69 0.24 34.68
N ARG A 46 19.69 -0.54 35.12
CA ARG A 46 18.42 -0.11 35.74
C ARG A 46 18.65 0.66 37.05
N SER A 47 17.83 1.67 37.29
CA SER A 47 17.37 2.05 38.63
C SER A 47 15.87 2.38 38.56
N GLY A 48 15.06 1.70 39.37
CA GLY A 48 13.64 2.00 39.53
C GLY A 48 13.39 2.93 40.72
N ALA A 49 12.25 3.63 40.68
CA ALA A 49 11.54 4.11 41.86
C ALA A 49 10.04 4.34 41.54
N ARG A 50 9.22 3.44 42.09
CA ARG A 50 7.94 3.60 42.82
C ARG A 50 6.69 4.23 42.16
N GLU A 51 5.69 3.35 42.06
CA GLU A 51 4.23 3.45 42.25
C GLU A 51 3.61 4.74 42.80
N GLY A 52 2.52 5.15 42.14
CA GLY A 52 1.40 5.93 42.66
C GLY A 52 0.15 5.62 41.81
N SER A 53 -0.93 5.20 42.46
CA SER A 53 -2.14 4.58 41.90
C SER A 53 -3.18 5.56 41.34
N ASP A 54 -4.15 4.96 40.63
CA ASP A 54 -5.57 5.33 40.51
C ASP A 54 -6.12 6.27 39.40
N GLU A 55 -7.04 5.65 38.63
CA GLU A 55 -8.36 6.19 38.27
C GLU A 55 -8.48 7.37 37.29
N ARG A 56 -7.76 7.36 36.16
CA ARG A 56 -7.94 8.37 35.09
C ARG A 56 -8.35 7.87 33.70
N ILE A 57 -8.70 6.59 33.54
CA ILE A 57 -8.98 6.03 32.19
C ILE A 57 -10.47 5.89 31.86
N GLU A 58 -11.40 5.95 32.82
CA GLU A 58 -12.84 5.73 32.54
C GLU A 58 -13.69 7.02 32.37
N GLY A 59 -13.07 8.21 32.31
CA GLY A 59 -13.79 9.50 32.36
C GLY A 59 -13.99 10.27 31.06
N ILE A 60 -13.43 9.84 29.92
CA ILE A 60 -13.41 10.66 28.68
C ILE A 60 -14.53 10.27 27.68
N LEU A 61 -15.29 9.20 27.93
CA LEU A 61 -16.28 8.67 26.97
C LEU A 61 -17.76 9.05 27.22
N ALA A 62 -18.06 10.08 28.02
CA ALA A 62 -19.45 10.49 28.21
C ALA A 62 -19.63 12.02 28.15
N GLY A 63 -20.04 12.54 26.98
CA GLY A 63 -20.31 13.97 26.78
C GLY A 63 -21.00 14.37 25.48
N ARG A 64 -22.30 14.04 25.36
CA ARG A 64 -23.42 14.81 24.74
C ARG A 64 -23.17 15.67 23.47
N GLY A 65 -23.88 15.33 22.39
CA GLY A 65 -24.30 16.25 21.33
C GLY A 65 -25.69 15.88 20.79
N GLY A 66 -26.65 16.81 20.82
CA GLY A 66 -28.04 16.64 20.35
C GLY A 66 -28.20 16.84 18.83
N PRO A 67 -29.44 16.72 18.29
CA PRO A 67 -29.68 16.63 16.85
C PRO A 67 -29.65 18.01 16.19
N GLY A 68 -28.62 18.26 15.41
CA GLY A 68 -28.50 19.40 14.49
C GLY A 68 -27.68 18.94 13.30
N GLU A 69 -28.21 19.16 12.11
CA GLU A 69 -27.61 18.81 10.82
C GLU A 69 -26.15 19.24 10.74
N ILE A 70 -25.27 18.26 10.53
CA ILE A 70 -23.94 18.46 9.99
C ILE A 70 -24.01 17.95 8.55
N GLU A 71 -24.06 18.88 7.60
CA GLU A 71 -23.79 18.60 6.19
C GLU A 71 -22.34 18.11 6.04
N GLY A 72 -22.13 16.81 6.23
CA GLY A 72 -20.84 16.12 6.14
C GLY A 72 -20.52 15.73 4.70
N GLY A 73 -20.30 16.70 3.82
CA GLY A 73 -19.81 16.46 2.47
C GLY A 73 -18.29 16.37 2.42
N GLY A 74 -17.68 15.26 2.86
CA GLY A 74 -16.22 15.08 2.69
C GLY A 74 -15.53 14.02 3.55
N GLU A 75 -16.13 12.84 3.76
CA GLU A 75 -15.52 11.81 4.63
C GLU A 75 -15.83 10.37 4.17
N MET A 76 -16.09 10.16 2.88
CA MET A 76 -16.40 8.83 2.35
C MET A 76 -15.23 8.20 1.60
N ASP A 77 -14.76 7.07 2.12
CA ASP A 77 -13.88 6.18 1.39
C ASP A 77 -14.61 5.60 0.15
N ILE A 78 -14.02 5.78 -1.02
CA ILE A 78 -14.45 5.13 -2.26
C ILE A 78 -13.75 3.77 -2.33
N ILE A 79 -14.55 2.70 -2.29
CA ILE A 79 -14.06 1.33 -2.41
C ILE A 79 -14.51 0.76 -3.75
N ARG A 80 -13.60 0.13 -4.48
CA ARG A 80 -13.93 -0.61 -5.71
C ARG A 80 -13.19 -1.92 -5.77
N ARG A 81 -13.84 -2.93 -6.35
CA ARG A 81 -13.18 -4.17 -6.74
C ARG A 81 -12.31 -3.91 -7.96
N VAL A 82 -11.09 -4.43 -7.93
CA VAL A 82 -10.14 -4.29 -9.03
C VAL A 82 -9.61 -5.66 -9.45
N ASP A 83 -9.29 -5.78 -10.74
CA ASP A 83 -8.51 -6.90 -11.24
C ASP A 83 -7.02 -6.62 -11.03
N TYR A 84 -6.24 -7.64 -10.68
CA TYR A 84 -4.79 -7.54 -10.61
C TYR A 84 -4.11 -8.77 -11.20
N PHE A 85 -2.88 -8.55 -11.62
CA PHE A 85 -1.99 -9.55 -12.20
C PHE A 85 -0.62 -9.37 -11.59
N TYR A 86 0.15 -10.44 -11.48
CA TYR A 86 1.56 -10.30 -11.14
C TYR A 86 2.47 -10.89 -12.21
N VAL A 87 3.68 -10.33 -12.27
CA VAL A 87 4.81 -10.89 -13.02
C VAL A 87 5.96 -11.15 -12.06
N THR A 88 6.68 -12.26 -12.26
CA THR A 88 7.87 -12.58 -11.46
C THR A 88 9.13 -12.29 -12.25
N VAL A 89 9.90 -11.28 -11.84
CA VAL A 89 11.14 -10.83 -12.48
C VAL A 89 12.37 -11.24 -11.66
N PRO A 90 13.59 -11.24 -12.24
CA PRO A 90 14.81 -11.31 -11.44
C PRO A 90 14.84 -10.18 -10.39
N ASP A 91 15.32 -10.46 -9.19
CA ASP A 91 15.50 -9.41 -8.18
C ASP A 91 16.80 -8.64 -8.45
N LYS A 92 16.75 -7.72 -9.42
CA LYS A 92 17.89 -6.88 -9.79
C LYS A 92 17.44 -5.48 -10.21
N PRO A 93 18.33 -4.47 -10.09
CA PRO A 93 18.01 -3.11 -10.50
C PRO A 93 17.50 -3.03 -11.95
N GLY A 94 16.46 -2.23 -12.15
CA GLY A 94 15.88 -1.93 -13.46
C GLY A 94 14.78 -2.87 -13.95
N GLU A 95 14.51 -4.01 -13.30
CA GLU A 95 13.46 -4.92 -13.77
C GLU A 95 12.04 -4.32 -13.66
N GLY A 96 11.72 -3.61 -12.56
CA GLY A 96 10.47 -2.86 -12.46
C GLY A 96 10.35 -1.74 -13.50
N VAL A 97 11.47 -1.06 -13.80
CA VAL A 97 11.52 0.01 -14.81
C VAL A 97 11.19 -0.52 -16.20
N LYS A 98 11.65 -1.72 -16.56
CA LYS A 98 11.32 -2.34 -17.86
C LYS A 98 9.80 -2.52 -18.02
N ILE A 99 9.14 -3.04 -16.99
CA ILE A 99 7.68 -3.24 -16.97
C ILE A 99 6.97 -1.89 -17.13
N LEU A 100 7.27 -0.93 -16.25
CA LEU A 100 6.62 0.39 -16.25
C LEU A 100 6.88 1.19 -17.54
N THR A 101 8.09 1.09 -18.12
CA THR A 101 8.41 1.75 -19.39
C THR A 101 7.58 1.17 -20.54
N THR A 102 7.40 -0.15 -20.57
CA THR A 102 6.59 -0.83 -21.59
C THR A 102 5.13 -0.38 -21.52
N LEU A 103 4.57 -0.28 -20.30
CA LEU A 103 3.21 0.22 -20.09
C LEU A 103 3.07 1.68 -20.50
N ARG A 104 4.02 2.54 -20.10
CA ARG A 104 4.05 3.96 -20.48
C ARG A 104 4.07 4.15 -21.98
N GLN A 105 4.92 3.43 -22.70
CA GLN A 105 5.01 3.51 -24.17
C GLN A 105 3.71 3.07 -24.86
N ALA A 106 2.93 2.21 -24.22
CA ALA A 106 1.64 1.75 -24.71
C ALA A 106 0.45 2.59 -24.21
N GLY A 107 0.69 3.64 -23.42
CA GLY A 107 -0.37 4.46 -22.83
C GLY A 107 -1.25 3.71 -21.83
N VAL A 108 -0.76 2.62 -21.23
CA VAL A 108 -1.51 1.84 -20.24
C VAL A 108 -1.20 2.35 -18.84
N ASN A 109 -2.24 2.81 -18.15
CA ASN A 109 -2.15 3.30 -16.78
C ASN A 109 -2.38 2.18 -15.75
N LEU A 110 -1.84 2.37 -14.55
CA LEU A 110 -2.06 1.51 -13.38
C LEU A 110 -2.70 2.33 -12.26
N LEU A 111 -3.73 1.76 -11.63
CA LEU A 111 -4.32 2.30 -10.40
C LEU A 111 -3.37 2.10 -9.21
N ALA A 112 -2.70 0.95 -9.18
CA ALA A 112 -1.69 0.60 -8.20
C ALA A 112 -0.60 -0.28 -8.82
N PHE A 113 0.61 -0.15 -8.30
CA PHE A 113 1.74 -1.03 -8.61
C PHE A 113 2.52 -1.30 -7.34
N SER A 114 2.88 -2.56 -7.11
CA SER A 114 3.71 -2.96 -5.97
C SER A 114 4.78 -3.96 -6.38
N GLY A 115 5.87 -3.97 -5.62
CA GLY A 115 6.97 -4.90 -5.78
C GLY A 115 7.49 -5.38 -4.44
N PHE A 116 7.60 -6.70 -4.29
CA PHE A 116 8.17 -7.33 -3.10
C PHE A 116 9.08 -8.52 -3.45
N PRO A 117 10.14 -8.74 -2.65
CA PRO A 117 11.09 -9.81 -2.89
C PRO A 117 10.46 -11.20 -2.70
N GLN A 118 10.89 -12.15 -3.52
CA GLN A 118 10.49 -13.56 -3.51
C GLN A 118 11.72 -14.44 -3.80
N GLY A 119 12.53 -14.68 -2.77
CA GLY A 119 13.80 -15.41 -2.91
C GLY A 119 14.78 -14.65 -3.81
N LYS A 120 15.26 -15.29 -4.88
CA LYS A 120 16.15 -14.65 -5.89
C LYS A 120 15.39 -13.87 -6.98
N ARG A 121 14.08 -13.68 -6.78
CA ARG A 121 13.16 -13.05 -7.71
C ARG A 121 12.37 -11.96 -7.00
N ALA A 122 11.66 -11.13 -7.76
CA ALA A 122 10.69 -10.19 -7.22
C ALA A 122 9.33 -10.45 -7.87
N GLN A 123 8.27 -10.40 -7.08
CA GLN A 123 6.91 -10.34 -7.59
C GLN A 123 6.52 -8.88 -7.76
N LEU A 124 6.02 -8.53 -8.95
CA LEU A 124 5.49 -7.21 -9.26
C LEU A 124 3.99 -7.32 -9.52
N ASP A 125 3.19 -6.73 -8.64
CA ASP A 125 1.75 -6.68 -8.73
C ASP A 125 1.33 -5.46 -9.52
N CYS A 126 0.52 -5.67 -10.55
CA CYS A 126 -0.01 -4.65 -11.45
C CYS A 126 -1.53 -4.62 -11.33
N ILE A 127 -2.08 -3.47 -10.95
CA ILE A 127 -3.52 -3.23 -10.89
C ILE A 127 -3.84 -2.24 -12.02
N PRO A 128 -4.18 -2.72 -13.23
CA PRO A 128 -4.41 -1.85 -14.36
C PRO A 128 -5.73 -1.08 -14.25
N GLU A 129 -5.75 0.14 -14.77
CA GLU A 129 -6.99 0.90 -14.96
C GLU A 129 -7.88 0.24 -16.04
N ASP A 130 -7.26 -0.21 -17.14
CA ASP A 130 -7.88 -1.04 -18.17
C ASP A 130 -7.20 -2.42 -18.24
N PRO A 131 -7.81 -3.47 -17.67
CA PRO A 131 -7.29 -4.83 -17.72
C PRO A 131 -7.12 -5.39 -19.15
N VAL A 132 -7.97 -5.00 -20.11
CA VAL A 132 -7.91 -5.49 -21.48
C VAL A 132 -6.71 -4.89 -22.20
N ALA A 133 -6.50 -3.58 -22.08
CA ALA A 133 -5.33 -2.91 -22.63
C ALA A 133 -4.03 -3.46 -22.03
N PHE A 134 -4.00 -3.66 -20.70
CA PHE A 134 -2.86 -4.25 -20.00
C PHE A 134 -2.51 -5.65 -20.51
N LEU A 135 -3.51 -6.54 -20.64
CA LEU A 135 -3.30 -7.91 -21.14
C LEU A 135 -2.77 -7.91 -22.58
N ASN A 136 -3.25 -7.00 -23.43
CA ASN A 136 -2.77 -6.86 -24.80
C ASN A 136 -1.29 -6.44 -24.85
N VAL A 137 -0.88 -5.50 -23.99
CA VAL A 137 0.53 -5.09 -23.87
C VAL A 137 1.39 -6.24 -23.35
N ALA A 138 0.96 -6.90 -22.27
CA ALA A 138 1.68 -8.01 -21.67
C ALA A 138 1.90 -9.16 -22.65
N LYS A 139 0.88 -9.46 -23.49
CA LYS A 139 0.98 -10.46 -24.56
C LYS A 139 2.02 -10.07 -25.61
N ARG A 140 2.01 -8.83 -26.11
CA ARG A 140 3.01 -8.33 -27.07
C ARG A 140 4.43 -8.34 -26.49
N ALA A 141 4.56 -8.01 -25.21
CA ALA A 141 5.81 -8.03 -24.48
C ALA A 141 6.24 -9.43 -24.00
N LYS A 142 5.44 -10.48 -24.29
CA LYS A 142 5.68 -11.89 -23.93
C LYS A 142 5.88 -12.10 -22.43
N TRP A 143 5.16 -11.35 -21.60
CA TRP A 143 5.22 -11.51 -20.14
C TRP A 143 4.52 -12.78 -19.68
N LYS A 144 5.11 -13.47 -18.71
CA LYS A 144 4.47 -14.58 -18.00
C LYS A 144 3.70 -14.03 -16.81
N LEU A 145 2.44 -13.67 -17.03
CA LEU A 145 1.53 -13.18 -16.00
C LEU A 145 0.92 -14.33 -15.19
N SER A 146 0.53 -14.03 -13.95
CA SER A 146 -0.42 -14.83 -13.21
C SER A 146 -1.78 -14.91 -13.93
N PRO A 147 -2.64 -15.89 -13.60
CA PRO A 147 -4.06 -15.77 -13.88
C PRO A 147 -4.62 -14.46 -13.27
N LYS A 148 -5.73 -13.98 -13.84
CA LYS A 148 -6.47 -12.84 -13.31
C LYS A 148 -6.88 -13.10 -11.86
N LYS A 149 -6.66 -12.13 -11.00
CA LYS A 149 -7.03 -12.18 -9.58
C LYS A 149 -7.81 -10.91 -9.21
N SER A 150 -8.46 -10.91 -8.05
CA SER A 150 -9.24 -9.76 -7.56
C SER A 150 -8.65 -9.19 -6.27
N GLY A 151 -8.66 -7.86 -6.17
CA GLY A 151 -8.39 -7.11 -4.96
C GLY A 151 -9.41 -6.00 -4.77
N PHE A 152 -9.15 -5.13 -3.81
CA PHE A 152 -9.96 -3.97 -3.49
C PHE A 152 -9.07 -2.74 -3.37
N LEU A 153 -9.44 -1.69 -4.10
CA LEU A 153 -8.84 -0.37 -4.02
C LEU A 153 -9.73 0.54 -3.18
N VAL A 154 -9.14 1.20 -2.21
CA VAL A 154 -9.76 2.21 -1.34
C VAL A 154 -9.05 3.53 -1.54
N GLN A 155 -9.82 4.60 -1.70
CA GLN A 155 -9.30 5.97 -1.81
C GLN A 155 -10.20 6.90 -1.01
N GLY A 156 -9.61 7.86 -0.31
CA GLY A 156 -10.36 8.83 0.50
C GLY A 156 -9.44 9.84 1.15
N ASP A 157 -9.95 10.52 2.17
CA ASP A 157 -9.19 11.50 2.94
C ASP A 157 -8.32 10.82 4.01
N ASP A 158 -7.07 11.29 4.12
CA ASP A 158 -6.11 10.80 5.10
C ASP A 158 -6.53 11.28 6.48
N ARG A 159 -6.92 10.31 7.30
CA ARG A 159 -7.40 10.53 8.66
C ARG A 159 -6.92 9.40 9.55
N VAL A 160 -6.78 9.71 10.84
CA VAL A 160 -6.48 8.68 11.85
C VAL A 160 -7.57 7.61 11.79
N GLY A 161 -7.16 6.35 11.62
CA GLY A 161 -8.09 5.21 11.58
C GLY A 161 -8.64 4.87 10.19
N ALA A 162 -8.27 5.58 9.11
CA ALA A 162 -8.78 5.34 7.77
C ALA A 162 -8.79 3.85 7.35
N CYS A 163 -7.65 3.17 7.53
CA CYS A 163 -7.57 1.73 7.23
C CYS A 163 -8.30 0.86 8.26
N ALA A 164 -8.38 1.29 9.52
CA ALA A 164 -9.03 0.52 10.59
C ALA A 164 -10.54 0.37 10.33
N ASP A 165 -11.19 1.38 9.74
CA ASP A 165 -12.63 1.37 9.49
C ASP A 165 -13.05 0.22 8.56
N PHE A 166 -12.45 0.13 7.37
CA PHE A 166 -12.81 -0.94 6.42
C PHE A 166 -12.25 -2.30 6.82
N LEU A 167 -11.08 -2.35 7.46
CA LEU A 167 -10.55 -3.61 8.01
C LEU A 167 -11.44 -4.13 9.15
N GLY A 168 -12.02 -3.24 9.97
CA GLY A 168 -12.99 -3.57 11.00
C GLY A 168 -14.25 -4.21 10.44
N LYS A 169 -14.79 -3.69 9.34
CA LYS A 169 -15.94 -4.30 8.62
C LYS A 169 -15.62 -5.73 8.16
N LEU A 170 -14.43 -5.96 7.61
CA LEU A 170 -14.00 -7.30 7.18
C LEU A 170 -13.79 -8.24 8.37
N ALA A 171 -13.22 -7.75 9.47
CA ALA A 171 -13.04 -8.52 10.69
C ALA A 171 -14.38 -8.93 11.32
N ALA A 172 -15.36 -8.01 11.39
CA ALA A 172 -16.71 -8.31 11.85
C ALA A 172 -17.40 -9.36 10.98
N ALA A 173 -17.12 -9.37 9.67
CA ALA A 173 -17.59 -10.39 8.73
C ALA A 173 -16.77 -11.71 8.76
N LYS A 174 -15.76 -11.81 9.64
CA LYS A 174 -14.83 -12.95 9.75
C LYS A 174 -14.09 -13.24 8.43
N ILE A 175 -13.62 -12.19 7.77
CA ILE A 175 -12.86 -12.27 6.51
C ILE A 175 -11.41 -11.89 6.78
N ASN A 176 -10.50 -12.81 6.43
CA ASN A 176 -9.08 -12.56 6.60
C ASN A 176 -8.51 -11.79 5.40
N VAL A 177 -7.86 -10.66 5.67
CA VAL A 177 -7.06 -9.93 4.69
C VAL A 177 -5.73 -10.67 4.48
N THR A 178 -5.42 -10.95 3.23
CA THR A 178 -4.21 -11.67 2.82
C THR A 178 -2.99 -10.75 2.84
N ALA A 179 -3.16 -9.54 2.34
CA ALA A 179 -2.18 -8.47 2.39
C ALA A 179 -2.91 -7.13 2.19
N ILE A 180 -2.28 -6.05 2.65
CA ILE A 180 -2.71 -4.68 2.45
C ILE A 180 -1.47 -3.80 2.24
N GLU A 181 -1.64 -2.82 1.38
CA GLU A 181 -0.65 -1.80 1.05
C GLU A 181 -1.38 -0.46 1.06
N ALA A 182 -1.00 0.42 1.98
CA ALA A 182 -1.62 1.73 2.14
C ALA A 182 -0.54 2.82 2.10
N VAL A 183 -0.89 3.98 1.57
CA VAL A 183 -0.02 5.14 1.50
C VAL A 183 -0.84 6.40 1.67
N SER A 184 -0.28 7.39 2.37
CA SER A 184 -0.79 8.75 2.29
C SER A 184 -0.45 9.33 0.92
N ALA A 185 -1.43 10.04 0.37
CA ALA A 185 -1.33 10.80 -0.85
C ALA A 185 -1.30 12.30 -0.51
N GLY A 186 -0.59 13.08 -1.33
CA GLY A 186 -0.56 14.53 -1.14
C GLY A 186 -1.96 15.15 -1.11
N ALA A 187 -2.04 16.34 -0.50
CA ALA A 187 -3.28 17.08 -0.27
C ALA A 187 -4.27 16.39 0.67
N GLY A 188 -3.78 15.72 1.72
CA GLY A 188 -4.62 15.16 2.78
C GLY A 188 -5.46 13.96 2.35
N ARG A 189 -5.00 13.19 1.36
CA ARG A 189 -5.70 12.00 0.84
C ARG A 189 -4.92 10.75 1.16
N TYR A 190 -5.52 9.58 1.00
CA TYR A 190 -4.82 8.31 1.06
C TYR A 190 -5.33 7.35 -0.01
N GLY A 191 -4.56 6.29 -0.22
CA GLY A 191 -4.97 5.13 -1.01
C GLY A 191 -4.53 3.84 -0.33
N ALA A 192 -5.34 2.79 -0.47
CA ALA A 192 -4.98 1.45 -0.06
C ALA A 192 -5.41 0.41 -1.10
N ILE A 193 -4.56 -0.57 -1.36
CA ILE A 193 -4.92 -1.80 -2.06
C ILE A 193 -4.84 -2.95 -1.07
N PHE A 194 -5.84 -3.84 -1.07
CA PHE A 194 -5.79 -5.05 -0.26
C PHE A 194 -6.41 -6.25 -0.97
N TRP A 195 -6.07 -7.43 -0.47
CA TRP A 195 -6.51 -8.70 -1.02
C TRP A 195 -7.11 -9.59 0.05
N VAL A 196 -8.06 -10.43 -0.36
CA VAL A 196 -8.62 -11.52 0.45
C VAL A 196 -8.47 -12.83 -0.32
N LYS A 197 -8.76 -13.97 0.33
CA LYS A 197 -8.77 -15.25 -0.38
C LYS A 197 -9.83 -15.24 -1.50
N PRO A 198 -9.60 -15.91 -2.64
CA PRO A 198 -10.55 -15.91 -3.76
C PRO A 198 -11.99 -16.27 -3.38
N ARG A 199 -12.16 -17.23 -2.46
CA ARG A 199 -13.47 -17.66 -1.94
C ARG A 199 -14.22 -16.57 -1.16
N ASP A 200 -13.51 -15.59 -0.62
CA ASP A 200 -14.06 -14.56 0.27
C ASP A 200 -14.31 -13.23 -0.46
N VAL A 201 -13.94 -13.09 -1.73
CA VAL A 201 -14.03 -11.80 -2.44
C VAL A 201 -15.47 -11.27 -2.51
N ASN A 202 -16.45 -12.12 -2.84
CA ASN A 202 -17.85 -11.67 -2.89
C ASN A 202 -18.40 -11.31 -1.50
N ARG A 203 -17.98 -12.03 -0.47
CA ARG A 203 -18.35 -11.72 0.93
C ARG A 203 -17.72 -10.42 1.39
N ALA A 204 -16.48 -10.15 0.97
CA ALA A 204 -15.77 -8.92 1.27
C ALA A 204 -16.47 -7.72 0.63
N GLY A 205 -16.83 -7.81 -0.66
CA GLY A 205 -17.60 -6.75 -1.34
C GLY A 205 -18.88 -6.40 -0.57
N LYS A 206 -19.68 -7.43 -0.23
CA LYS A 206 -20.91 -7.24 0.55
C LYS A 206 -20.66 -6.60 1.92
N ALA A 207 -19.61 -6.98 2.63
CA ALA A 207 -19.24 -6.40 3.92
C ALA A 207 -18.76 -4.93 3.81
N LEU A 208 -18.23 -4.56 2.65
CA LEU A 208 -17.74 -3.21 2.35
C LEU A 208 -18.82 -2.32 1.71
N GLY A 209 -19.99 -2.87 1.39
CA GLY A 209 -21.10 -2.14 0.79
C GLY A 209 -20.99 -1.95 -0.73
N ILE A 210 -20.27 -2.83 -1.42
CA ILE A 210 -20.08 -2.79 -2.89
C ILE A 210 -20.45 -4.11 -3.58
#